data_AF-A0A7Y3BCU7-F1
#
_entry.id   AF-A0A7Y3BCU7-F1
#
_cell.length_a   1.000
_cell.length_b   1.000
_cell.length_c   1.000
_cell.angle_alpha   90.00
_cell.angle_beta   90.00
_cell.angle_gamma   90.00
#
_symmetry.space_group_name_H-M   'P 1'
#
loop_
_entity.id
_entity.type
_entity.pdbx_description
1 polymer ?
#
loop_
_entity_poly.entity_id
_entity_poly.type
_entity_poly.pdbx_seq_one_letter_code
_entity_poly.pdbx_strand_id
1 'polypeptide(L)'
;ALGLVIAVPAVCGFIWAGWAVVGRPPLSFGFVNVPAAVLIFTMSVFTAPVGSRLAHALHAGPLKRVFALFLLITSIRMLWQALG
;
A
#
# COMPACT_ATOMS: atom_id res chain seq x y z
N ALA A 1 10.17 -0.35 -12.28
CA ALA A 1 9.66 0.03 -10.94
C ALA A 1 8.47 1.00 -11.07
N LEU A 2 7.30 0.49 -11.45
CA LEU A 2 6.09 1.33 -11.60
C LEU A 2 5.63 1.93 -10.26
N GLY A 3 5.80 1.20 -9.16
CA GLY A 3 5.46 1.64 -7.81
C GLY A 3 6.19 2.91 -7.36
N LEU A 4 7.46 3.08 -7.74
CA LEU A 4 8.23 4.29 -7.38
C LEU A 4 7.65 5.52 -8.07
N VAL A 5 7.29 5.39 -9.35
CA VAL A 5 6.76 6.48 -10.17
C VAL A 5 5.41 6.99 -9.64
N ILE A 6 4.56 6.10 -9.10
CA ILE A 6 3.29 6.48 -8.48
C ILE A 6 3.47 6.98 -7.03
N ALA A 7 4.47 6.48 -6.30
CA ALA A 7 4.68 6.81 -4.89
C ALA A 7 5.20 8.26 -4.71
N VAL A 8 6.11 8.71 -5.57
CA VAL A 8 6.70 10.07 -5.49
C VAL A 8 5.63 11.18 -5.52
N PRO A 9 4.75 11.27 -6.54
CA PRO A 9 3.73 12.31 -6.58
C PRO A 9 2.69 12.14 -5.46
N ALA A 10 2.38 10.91 -5.04
CA ALA A 10 1.48 10.68 -3.91
C ALA A 10 2.05 11.24 -2.60
N VAL A 11 3.30 10.92 -2.27
CA VAL A 11 3.99 11.44 -1.07
C VAL A 11 4.09 12.96 -1.13
N CYS A 12 4.48 13.53 -2.26
CA CYS A 12 4.50 14.99 -2.43
C CYS A 12 3.11 15.61 -2.21
N GLY A 13 2.04 14.99 -2.74
CA GLY A 13 0.67 15.42 -2.53
C GLY A 13 0.23 15.36 -1.06
N PHE A 14 0.59 14.30 -0.34
CA PHE A 14 0.29 14.16 1.09
C PHE A 14 1.07 15.14 1.97
N ILE A 15 2.32 15.45 1.59
CA ILE A 15 3.12 16.47 2.28
C ILE A 15 2.49 17.86 2.07
N TRP A 16 2.12 18.20 0.83
CA TRP A 16 1.45 19.46 0.52
C TRP A 16 0.10 19.56 1.24
N ALA A 17 -0.76 18.56 1.12
CA ALA A 17 -2.09 18.56 1.72
C ALA A 17 -2.06 18.67 3.25
N GLY A 18 -1.05 18.09 3.90
CA GLY A 18 -0.92 18.11 5.36
C GLY A 18 -0.16 19.31 5.92
N TRP A 19 0.34 20.22 5.08
CA TRP A 19 1.27 21.27 5.51
C TRP A 19 0.67 22.26 6.51
N ALA A 20 -0.63 22.55 6.41
CA ALA A 20 -1.34 23.52 7.24
C ALA A 20 -2.07 22.90 8.46
N VAL A 21 -1.95 21.59 8.70
CA VAL A 21 -2.67 20.91 9.79
C VAL A 21 -1.96 21.18 11.14
N VAL A 22 -2.71 21.69 12.12
CA VAL A 22 -2.22 21.96 13.49
C VAL A 22 -2.48 20.73 14.37
N GLY A 23 -1.51 20.31 15.19
CA GLY A 23 -1.63 19.13 16.07
C GLY A 23 -0.93 17.85 15.55
N ARG A 24 0.03 17.98 14.63
CA ARG A 24 0.77 16.83 14.08
C ARG A 24 1.72 16.21 15.12
N PRO A 25 1.88 14.88 15.12
CA PRO A 25 2.90 14.20 15.93
C PRO A 25 4.31 14.76 15.60
N PRO A 26 5.23 14.81 16.58
CA PRO A 26 6.60 15.26 16.32
C PRO A 26 7.22 14.42 15.20
N LEU A 27 8.05 15.06 14.34
CA LEU A 27 8.72 14.46 13.18
C LEU A 27 7.81 14.07 11.98
N SER A 28 6.70 14.80 11.77
CA SER A 28 5.81 14.60 10.61
C SER A 28 6.00 15.68 9.54
N PHE A 29 6.23 15.29 8.28
CA PHE A 29 6.16 16.17 7.11
C PHE A 29 4.76 16.10 6.49
N GLY A 30 3.93 17.09 6.77
CA GLY A 30 2.51 17.06 6.38
C GLY A 30 1.80 15.86 7.02
N PHE A 31 1.16 15.02 6.20
CA PHE A 31 0.55 13.74 6.65
C PHE A 31 1.54 12.58 6.75
N VAL A 32 2.80 12.76 6.34
CA VAL A 32 3.81 11.70 6.31
C VAL A 32 4.64 11.75 7.59
N ASN A 33 4.45 10.78 8.48
CA ASN A 33 5.25 10.66 9.70
C ASN A 33 6.56 9.89 9.42
N VAL A 34 7.71 10.56 9.58
CA VAL A 34 9.02 9.99 9.22
C VAL A 34 9.38 8.78 10.09
N PRO A 35 9.25 8.83 11.44
CA PRO A 35 9.49 7.66 12.28
C PRO A 35 8.64 6.44 11.88
N ALA A 36 7.34 6.65 11.66
CA ALA A 36 6.45 5.59 11.22
C ALA A 36 6.84 5.03 9.84
N ALA A 37 7.20 5.90 8.90
CA ALA A 37 7.64 5.50 7.57
C ALA A 37 8.90 4.62 7.63
N VAL A 38 9.89 4.99 8.44
CA VAL A 38 11.13 4.20 8.63
C VAL A 38 10.82 2.84 9.25
N LEU A 39 9.94 2.79 10.24
CA LEU A 39 9.56 1.54 10.90
C LEU A 39 8.83 0.60 9.95
N ILE A 40 7.86 1.12 9.19
CA ILE A 40 7.13 0.34 8.16
C ILE A 40 8.09 -0.13 7.06
N PHE A 41 9.00 0.73 6.61
CA PHE A 41 9.99 0.38 5.58
C PHE A 41 10.87 -0.77 6.05
N THR A 42 11.42 -0.68 7.26
CA THR A 42 12.29 -1.71 7.84
C THR A 42 11.56 -3.05 7.93
N MET A 43 10.33 -3.04 8.46
CA MET A 43 9.53 -4.26 8.57
C MET A 43 9.14 -4.84 7.19
N SER A 44 8.86 -3.97 6.22
CA SER A 44 8.49 -4.37 4.85
C SER A 44 9.67 -5.00 4.12
N VAL A 45 10.87 -4.42 4.22
CA VAL A 45 12.09 -4.98 3.63
C VAL A 45 12.44 -6.31 4.25
N PHE A 46 12.26 -6.46 5.58
CA PHE A 46 12.50 -7.72 6.27
C PHE A 46 11.50 -8.82 5.86
N THR A 47 10.25 -8.44 5.61
CA THR A 47 9.17 -9.38 5.23
C THR A 47 9.15 -9.69 3.73
N ALA A 48 9.67 -8.81 2.88
CA ALA A 48 9.75 -8.99 1.43
C ALA A 48 10.37 -10.33 0.97
N PRO A 49 11.51 -10.82 1.50
CA PRO A 49 12.08 -12.09 1.09
C PRO A 49 11.17 -13.27 1.43
N VAL A 50 10.50 -13.24 2.59
CA VAL A 50 9.55 -14.28 3.02
C VAL A 50 8.40 -14.38 2.01
N GLY A 51 7.82 -13.24 1.62
CA GLY A 51 6.75 -13.19 0.63
C GLY A 51 7.18 -13.70 -0.74
N SER A 52 8.37 -13.29 -1.22
CA SER A 52 8.89 -13.71 -2.53
C SER A 52 9.14 -15.22 -2.61
N ARG A 53 9.65 -15.82 -1.52
CA ARG A 53 9.91 -17.26 -1.44
C ARG A 53 8.61 -18.06 -1.41
N LEU A 54 7.60 -17.57 -0.67
CA LEU A 54 6.28 -18.18 -0.62
C LEU A 54 5.60 -18.12 -2.00
N ALA A 55 5.71 -16.99 -2.69
CA ALA A 55 5.13 -16.80 -4.02
C ALA A 55 5.74 -17.74 -5.08
N HIS A 56 7.05 -18.01 -5.01
CA HIS A 56 7.70 -18.97 -5.91
C HIS A 56 7.45 -20.44 -5.56
N ALA A 57 7.14 -20.75 -4.29
CA ALA A 57 6.77 -22.09 -3.88
C ALA A 57 5.32 -22.47 -4.22
N LEU A 58 4.46 -21.50 -4.50
CA LEU A 58 3.04 -21.72 -4.82
C LEU A 58 2.85 -22.03 -6.31
N HIS A 59 2.10 -23.08 -6.61
CA HIS A 59 1.76 -23.45 -7.98
C HIS A 59 0.86 -22.39 -8.63
N ALA A 60 1.19 -21.98 -9.86
CA ALA A 60 0.50 -20.88 -10.55
C ALA A 60 -1.01 -21.12 -10.79
N GLY A 61 -1.43 -22.38 -10.90
CA GLY A 61 -2.83 -22.76 -11.11
C GLY A 61 -3.79 -22.29 -10.00
N PRO A 62 -3.64 -22.78 -8.75
CA PRO A 62 -4.47 -22.36 -7.64
C PRO A 62 -4.31 -20.86 -7.30
N LEU A 63 -3.10 -20.30 -7.41
CA LEU A 63 -2.85 -18.88 -7.12
C LEU A 63 -3.67 -17.96 -8.04
N LYS A 64 -3.74 -18.26 -9.34
CA LYS A 64 -4.53 -17.49 -10.30
C LYS A 64 -6.03 -17.54 -9.98
N ARG A 65 -6.56 -18.70 -9.55
CA ARG A 65 -7.98 -18.83 -9.18
C ARG A 65 -8.33 -18.01 -7.94
N VAL A 66 -7.47 -18.05 -6.92
CA VAL A 66 -7.65 -17.26 -5.69
C VAL A 66 -7.62 -15.76 -6.01
N PHE A 67 -6.66 -15.33 -6.84
CA PHE A 67 -6.58 -13.92 -7.25
C PHE A 67 -7.80 -13.47 -8.05
N ALA A 68 -8.29 -14.30 -8.98
CA ALA A 68 -9.51 -14.02 -9.74
C ALA A 68 -10.74 -13.90 -8.83
N LEU A 69 -10.88 -14.79 -7.84
CA LEU A 69 -11.95 -14.73 -6.85
C LEU A 69 -11.87 -13.44 -6.02
N PHE A 70 -10.67 -13.07 -5.58
CA PHE A 70 -10.44 -11.82 -4.84
C PHE A 70 -10.83 -10.58 -5.66
N LEU A 71 -10.46 -10.53 -6.95
CA LEU A 71 -10.84 -9.44 -7.85
C LEU A 71 -12.36 -9.39 -8.09
N LEU A 72 -13.01 -10.55 -8.19
CA LEU A 72 -14.47 -10.63 -8.35
C LEU A 72 -15.18 -10.08 -7.11
N ILE A 73 -14.75 -10.49 -5.91
CA ILE A 73 -15.29 -9.95 -4.64
C ILE A 73 -15.05 -8.44 -4.52
N THR A 74 -13.83 -7.97 -4.82
CA THR A 74 -13.49 -6.54 -4.79
C THR A 74 -14.35 -5.75 -5.77
N SER A 75 -14.54 -6.25 -6.97
CA SER A 75 -15.34 -5.59 -8.01
C SER A 75 -16.82 -5.50 -7.62
N ILE A 76 -17.39 -6.58 -7.05
CA ILE A 76 -18.76 -6.56 -6.52
C ILE A 76 -18.88 -5.53 -5.39
N ARG A 77 -17.91 -5.48 -4.47
CA ARG A 77 -17.91 -4.49 -3.37
C ARG A 77 -17.85 -3.05 -3.90
N MET A 78 -17.00 -2.77 -4.88
CA MET A 78 -16.92 -1.45 -5.52
C MET A 78 -18.21 -1.11 -6.27
N LEU A 79 -18.83 -2.08 -6.94
CA LEU A 79 -20.11 -1.88 -7.62
C LEU A 79 -21.23 -1.57 -6.63
N TRP A 80 -21.28 -2.26 -5.49
CA TRP A 80 -22.22 -1.94 -4.42
C TRP A 80 -21.99 -0.55 -3.81
N GLN A 81 -20.73 -0.13 -3.60
CA GLN A 81 -20.41 1.23 -3.14
C GLN A 81 -20.69 2.32 -4.17
N ALA A 82 -20.83 1.98 -5.45
CA ALA A 82 -21.12 2.94 -6.51
C ALA A 82 -22.63 3.05 -6.81
N LEU A 83 -23.40 1.98 -6.59
CA LEU A 83 -24.86 1.97 -6.78
C LEU A 83 -25.66 2.41 -5.55
N GLY A 84 -25.05 2.51 -4.37
CA GLY A 84 -25.64 3.04 -3.14
C GLY A 84 -24.72 4.07 -2.50
#